data_AF-A0A4Y2X9V0-F1
#
_entry.id   AF-A0A4Y2X9V0-F1
#
_cell.length_a   1.000
_cell.length_b   1.000
_cell.length_c   1.000
_cell.angle_alpha   90.00
_cell.angle_beta   90.00
_cell.angle_gamma   90.00
#
_symmetry.space_group_name_H-M   'P 1'
#
loop_
_entity.id
_entity.type
_entity.pdbx_description
1 polymer ?
#
loop_
_entity_poly.entity_id
_entity_poly.type
_entity_poly.pdbx_seq_one_letter_code
_entity_poly.pdbx_strand_id
1 'polypeptide(L)'
;MDSSEESSGTEDISDQPGPSSNIAQSSLEENINAQIELRMGIVRGRKCFLTPKIMAVLDRFHISQRSCVSILEAVAESLGHNIDELAINRNTIQRYREDFRKTKDTRIKELFKENEPSFVCVHWDGKLLPALNVRDLKIEGLPIIVTYKDEEKLLGVPKLENSSGKEQAMAVWNVLKDWKIKLKFSVLTQLVRTRVVSTVLLHF
;
A
#
# COMPACT_ATOMS: atom_id res chain seq x y z
N MET A 1 -74.78 -0.51 72.46
CA MET A 1 -74.59 -1.89 71.95
C MET A 1 -73.43 -1.82 70.98
N ASP A 2 -72.32 -2.52 71.08
CA ASP A 2 -71.77 -3.54 71.98
C ASP A 2 -70.29 -3.63 71.52
N SER A 3 -69.32 -3.30 72.39
CA SER A 3 -68.26 -4.18 72.89
C SER A 3 -67.27 -4.78 71.86
N SER A 4 -65.97 -4.54 72.11
CA SER A 4 -64.80 -5.43 71.93
C SER A 4 -64.43 -5.86 70.49
N GLU A 5 -63.19 -6.13 70.07
CA GLU A 5 -61.83 -6.21 70.64
C GLU A 5 -60.85 -6.32 69.44
N GLU A 6 -59.61 -5.91 69.67
CA GLU A 6 -58.31 -6.27 69.04
C GLU A 6 -58.19 -6.76 67.58
N SER A 7 -57.25 -6.15 66.83
CA SER A 7 -55.95 -6.78 66.53
C SER A 7 -55.00 -5.83 65.75
N SER A 8 -53.71 -5.91 66.11
CA SER A 8 -52.47 -5.38 65.54
C SER A 8 -52.45 -5.18 64.00
N GLY A 9 -51.64 -4.32 63.39
CA GLY A 9 -50.38 -3.68 63.74
C GLY A 9 -49.82 -2.99 62.48
N THR A 10 -48.80 -2.17 62.68
CA THR A 10 -48.21 -1.13 61.82
C THR A 10 -47.73 -1.52 60.41
N GLU A 11 -47.77 -0.53 59.52
CA GLU A 11 -47.05 -0.40 58.24
C GLU A 11 -45.55 -0.71 58.38
N ASP A 12 -44.92 -1.39 57.40
CA ASP A 12 -43.95 -0.75 56.48
C ASP A 12 -43.42 -1.71 55.39
N ILE A 13 -43.06 -1.12 54.25
CA ILE A 13 -42.59 -1.72 53.00
C ILE A 13 -41.06 -1.95 53.07
N SER A 14 -40.57 -3.16 52.76
CA SER A 14 -39.25 -3.30 52.11
C SER A 14 -39.01 -4.70 51.53
N ASP A 15 -38.38 -4.72 50.37
CA ASP A 15 -38.29 -5.79 49.38
C ASP A 15 -37.55 -7.06 49.83
N GLN A 16 -38.14 -8.22 49.54
CA GLN A 16 -37.43 -9.50 49.57
C GLN A 16 -36.49 -9.64 48.36
N PRO A 17 -35.24 -10.12 48.54
CA PRO A 17 -34.38 -10.50 47.44
C PRO A 17 -34.84 -11.85 46.88
N GLY A 18 -35.17 -11.90 45.58
CA GLY A 18 -35.47 -13.16 44.88
C GLY A 18 -34.27 -14.12 44.86
N PRO A 19 -34.51 -15.42 44.58
CA PRO A 19 -33.47 -16.43 44.60
C PRO A 19 -32.41 -16.13 43.54
N SER A 20 -31.18 -15.98 44.00
CA SER A 20 -30.00 -15.72 43.17
C SER A 20 -29.85 -16.75 42.05
N SER A 21 -29.98 -16.28 40.81
CA SER A 21 -29.72 -17.00 39.55
C SER A 21 -28.23 -17.29 39.28
N ASN A 22 -27.38 -17.26 40.32
CA ASN A 22 -25.93 -17.14 40.16
C ASN A 22 -25.22 -18.44 39.72
N ILE A 23 -25.88 -19.61 39.75
CA ILE A 23 -25.24 -20.88 39.37
C ILE A 23 -25.43 -21.19 37.87
N ALA A 24 -26.56 -20.79 37.28
CA ALA A 24 -26.77 -20.93 35.83
C ALA A 24 -26.10 -19.81 35.03
N GLN A 25 -26.01 -18.61 35.60
CA GLN A 25 -25.31 -17.49 34.99
C GLN A 25 -23.80 -17.73 34.89
N SER A 26 -23.16 -18.35 35.89
CA SER A 26 -21.71 -18.61 35.80
C SER A 26 -21.34 -19.60 34.69
N SER A 27 -22.12 -20.66 34.48
CA SER A 27 -21.85 -21.66 33.43
C SER A 27 -22.10 -21.13 32.01
N LEU A 28 -23.09 -20.23 31.86
CA LEU A 28 -23.38 -19.58 30.59
C LEU A 28 -22.38 -18.45 30.31
N GLU A 29 -21.98 -17.70 31.33
CA GLU A 29 -20.94 -16.67 31.26
C GLU A 29 -19.56 -17.27 30.98
N GLU A 30 -19.21 -18.43 31.55
CA GLU A 30 -17.97 -19.15 31.23
C GLU A 30 -17.93 -19.65 29.79
N ASN A 31 -19.07 -20.11 29.25
CA ASN A 31 -19.19 -20.55 27.85
C ASN A 31 -19.18 -19.36 26.86
N ILE A 32 -19.79 -18.24 27.24
CA ILE A 32 -19.71 -16.97 26.49
C ILE A 32 -18.28 -16.42 26.56
N ASN A 33 -17.60 -16.50 27.70
CA ASN A 33 -16.20 -16.09 27.84
C ASN A 33 -15.25 -17.00 27.06
N ALA A 34 -15.47 -18.31 27.02
CA ALA A 34 -14.70 -19.25 26.18
C ALA A 34 -14.96 -19.04 24.67
N GLN A 35 -16.19 -18.71 24.27
CA GLN A 35 -16.53 -18.31 22.89
C GLN A 35 -15.99 -16.92 22.53
N ILE A 36 -15.93 -16.02 23.50
CA ILE A 36 -15.29 -14.71 23.37
C ILE A 36 -13.78 -14.89 23.32
N GLU A 37 -13.16 -15.81 24.06
CA GLU A 37 -11.71 -16.11 24.00
C GLU A 37 -11.32 -16.78 22.68
N LEU A 38 -12.19 -17.65 22.15
CA LEU A 38 -12.11 -18.17 20.76
C LEU A 38 -12.33 -17.07 19.69
N ARG A 39 -12.99 -15.95 20.04
CA ARG A 39 -13.19 -14.75 19.20
C ARG A 39 -12.26 -13.58 19.54
N MET A 40 -11.49 -13.66 20.63
CA MET A 40 -10.60 -12.63 21.14
C MET A 40 -9.32 -12.77 20.34
N GLY A 41 -9.42 -12.24 19.13
CA GLY A 41 -8.34 -11.77 18.30
C GLY A 41 -7.20 -12.74 18.15
N ILE A 42 -7.07 -13.33 16.96
CA ILE A 42 -5.76 -13.70 16.43
C ILE A 42 -4.81 -12.56 16.80
N VAL A 43 -3.97 -12.78 17.82
CA VAL A 43 -3.03 -11.77 18.30
C VAL A 43 -2.09 -11.61 17.14
N ARG A 44 -2.30 -10.53 16.38
CA ARG A 44 -1.55 -10.34 15.14
C ARG A 44 -0.07 -10.38 15.48
N GLY A 45 0.64 -11.33 14.89
CA GLY A 45 2.07 -11.44 15.04
C GLY A 45 2.73 -10.10 14.76
N ARG A 46 3.55 -9.64 15.72
CA ARG A 46 4.23 -8.34 15.66
C ARG A 46 5.66 -8.47 15.16
N LYS A 47 6.21 -9.68 15.15
CA LYS A 47 7.58 -9.93 14.75
C LYS A 47 7.69 -9.86 13.23
N CYS A 48 8.25 -8.76 12.74
CA CYS A 48 8.53 -8.60 11.32
C CYS A 48 9.91 -9.16 10.99
N PHE A 49 9.97 -10.07 10.02
CA PHE A 49 11.22 -10.59 9.45
C PHE A 49 11.37 -10.25 7.95
N LEU A 50 10.47 -9.43 7.41
CA LEU A 50 10.47 -9.00 6.02
C LEU A 50 11.65 -8.05 5.77
N THR A 51 12.75 -8.61 5.27
CA THR A 51 13.95 -7.83 4.92
C THR A 51 13.89 -7.31 3.48
N PRO A 52 14.67 -6.26 3.14
CA PRO A 52 14.85 -5.82 1.76
C PRO A 52 15.28 -6.95 0.80
N LYS A 53 16.05 -7.94 1.29
CA LYS A 53 16.47 -9.11 0.53
C LYS A 53 15.28 -10.00 0.14
N ILE A 54 14.37 -10.28 1.08
CA ILE A 54 13.14 -11.02 0.79
C ILE A 54 12.29 -10.23 -0.22
N MET A 55 12.12 -8.93 -0.03
CA MET A 55 11.34 -8.10 -0.95
C MET A 55 11.91 -8.10 -2.38
N ALA A 56 13.24 -8.02 -2.52
CA ALA A 56 13.92 -8.10 -3.81
C ALA A 56 13.66 -9.42 -4.53
N VAL A 57 13.69 -10.54 -3.80
CA VAL A 57 13.39 -11.88 -4.35
C VAL A 57 11.92 -11.97 -4.78
N LEU A 58 10.98 -11.53 -3.95
CA LEU A 58 9.55 -11.55 -4.28
C LEU A 58 9.22 -10.72 -5.52
N ASP A 59 9.85 -9.56 -5.68
CA ASP A 59 9.69 -8.71 -6.87
C ASP A 59 10.34 -9.34 -8.12
N ARG A 60 11.55 -9.91 -7.99
CA ARG A 60 12.26 -10.54 -9.11
C ARG A 60 11.51 -11.73 -9.69
N PHE A 61 10.90 -12.55 -8.84
CA PHE A 61 10.15 -13.73 -9.26
C PHE A 61 8.65 -13.46 -9.46
N HIS A 62 8.23 -12.19 -9.44
CA HIS A 62 6.84 -11.78 -9.62
C HIS A 62 5.84 -12.54 -8.71
N ILE A 63 6.27 -12.87 -7.48
CA ILE A 63 5.46 -13.65 -6.55
C ILE A 63 4.25 -12.82 -6.12
N SER A 64 3.06 -13.38 -6.25
CA SER A 64 1.82 -12.72 -5.80
C SER A 64 1.80 -12.59 -4.28
N GLN A 65 1.04 -11.62 -3.75
CA GLN A 65 0.94 -11.47 -2.29
C GLN A 65 0.36 -12.72 -1.60
N ARG A 66 -0.57 -13.42 -2.27
CA ARG A 66 -1.17 -14.66 -1.75
C ARG A 66 -0.15 -15.80 -1.70
N SER A 67 0.59 -15.98 -2.79
CA SER A 67 1.66 -16.99 -2.87
C SER A 67 2.76 -16.69 -1.86
N CYS A 68 3.09 -15.42 -1.65
CA CYS A 68 4.07 -14.99 -0.66
C CYS A 68 3.68 -15.42 0.75
N VAL A 69 2.43 -15.16 1.17
CA VAL A 69 1.92 -15.59 2.48
C VAL A 69 2.12 -17.09 2.68
N SER A 70 1.62 -17.90 1.74
CA SER A 70 1.71 -19.36 1.81
C SER A 70 3.15 -19.88 1.85
N ILE A 71 4.05 -19.32 1.04
CA ILE A 71 5.47 -19.71 1.04
C ILE A 71 6.13 -19.33 2.37
N LEU A 72 5.86 -18.13 2.89
CA LEU A 72 6.47 -17.65 4.13
C LEU A 72 5.96 -18.42 5.36
N GLU A 73 4.68 -18.78 5.38
CA GLU A 73 4.09 -19.64 6.42
C GLU A 73 4.74 -21.03 6.41
N ALA A 74 4.76 -21.70 5.25
CA ALA A 74 5.35 -23.04 5.14
C ALA A 74 6.85 -23.06 5.52
N VAL A 75 7.60 -22.02 5.14
CA VAL A 75 9.01 -21.88 5.53
C VAL A 75 9.14 -21.64 7.03
N ALA A 76 8.31 -20.80 7.63
CA ALA A 76 8.33 -20.54 9.07
C ALA A 76 8.02 -21.80 9.88
N GLU A 77 6.98 -22.56 9.49
CA GLU A 77 6.63 -23.84 10.11
C GLU A 77 7.77 -24.85 10.01
N SER A 78 8.36 -24.99 8.82
CA SER A 78 9.48 -25.91 8.58
C SER A 78 10.72 -25.58 9.42
N LEU A 79 10.89 -24.30 9.79
CA LEU A 79 11.95 -23.82 10.67
C LEU A 79 11.58 -23.91 12.16
N GLY A 80 10.39 -24.39 12.50
CA GLY A 80 9.90 -24.49 13.88
C GLY A 80 9.49 -23.14 14.49
N HIS A 81 9.20 -22.13 13.67
CA HIS A 81 8.69 -20.84 14.16
C HIS A 81 7.17 -20.89 14.33
N ASN A 82 6.68 -20.30 15.41
CA ASN A 82 5.25 -20.08 15.61
C ASN A 82 4.74 -19.00 14.64
N ILE A 83 3.81 -19.34 13.75
CA ILE A 83 3.25 -18.42 12.77
C ILE A 83 2.49 -17.27 13.45
N ASP A 84 1.82 -17.53 14.57
CA ASP A 84 0.99 -16.53 15.26
C ASP A 84 1.82 -15.35 15.79
N GLU A 85 3.12 -15.56 16.01
CA GLU A 85 4.04 -14.50 16.44
C GLU A 85 4.53 -13.63 15.27
N LEU A 86 4.45 -14.12 14.03
CA LEU A 86 5.02 -13.49 12.84
C LEU A 86 4.04 -12.54 12.16
N ALA A 87 4.55 -11.42 11.66
CA ALA A 87 3.77 -10.43 10.93
C ALA A 87 3.49 -10.84 9.46
N ILE A 88 3.10 -12.10 9.21
CA ILE A 88 2.79 -12.64 7.88
C ILE A 88 1.32 -12.39 7.58
N ASN A 89 1.03 -11.29 6.90
CA ASN A 89 -0.30 -11.04 6.36
C ASN A 89 -0.20 -10.28 5.05
N ARG A 90 -1.23 -10.45 4.20
CA ARG A 90 -1.28 -9.86 2.86
C ARG A 90 -1.04 -8.34 2.87
N ASN A 91 -1.66 -7.63 3.81
CA ASN A 91 -1.56 -6.16 3.88
C ASN A 91 -0.18 -5.69 4.36
N THR A 92 0.44 -6.39 5.31
CA THR A 92 1.81 -6.12 5.77
C THR A 92 2.79 -6.34 4.62
N ILE A 93 2.70 -7.47 3.92
CA ILE A 93 3.60 -7.76 2.79
C ILE A 93 3.40 -6.72 1.68
N GLN A 94 2.15 -6.33 1.39
CA GLN A 94 1.87 -5.26 0.44
C GLN A 94 2.55 -3.94 0.85
N ARG A 95 2.33 -3.47 2.08
CA ARG A 95 2.94 -2.22 2.59
C ARG A 95 4.46 -2.28 2.54
N TYR A 96 5.06 -3.37 2.99
CA TYR A 96 6.52 -3.55 2.94
C TYR A 96 7.06 -3.54 1.50
N ARG A 97 6.33 -4.10 0.53
CA ARG A 97 6.72 -4.01 -0.89
C ARG A 97 6.58 -2.61 -1.43
N GLU A 98 5.51 -1.89 -1.08
CA GLU A 98 5.34 -0.49 -1.46
C GLU A 98 6.46 0.38 -0.90
N ASP A 99 6.80 0.22 0.38
CA ASP A 99 7.86 0.99 1.03
C ASP A 99 9.25 0.62 0.47
N PHE A 100 9.53 -0.67 0.26
CA PHE A 100 10.75 -1.11 -0.41
C PHE A 100 10.90 -0.51 -1.82
N ARG A 101 9.80 -0.46 -2.60
CA ARG A 101 9.81 0.16 -3.93
C ARG A 101 10.02 1.67 -3.87
N LYS A 102 9.42 2.37 -2.89
CA LYS A 102 9.68 3.81 -2.65
C LYS A 102 11.15 4.05 -2.30
N THR A 103 11.72 3.27 -1.38
CA THR A 103 13.15 3.36 -1.02
C THR A 103 14.05 3.13 -2.24
N LYS A 104 13.72 2.15 -3.09
CA LYS A 104 14.45 1.93 -4.34
C LYS A 104 14.33 3.10 -5.31
N ASP A 105 13.14 3.67 -5.49
CA ASP A 105 12.94 4.87 -6.34
C ASP A 105 13.78 6.05 -5.85
N THR A 106 13.74 6.33 -4.54
CA THR A 106 14.58 7.37 -3.92
C THR A 106 16.06 7.11 -4.16
N ARG A 107 16.55 5.90 -3.91
CA ARG A 107 17.97 5.56 -4.12
C ARG A 107 18.38 5.70 -5.58
N ILE A 108 17.52 5.33 -6.52
CA ILE A 108 17.75 5.51 -7.95
C ILE A 108 17.88 7.00 -8.31
N LYS A 109 17.00 7.85 -7.76
CA LYS A 109 17.04 9.31 -7.98
C LYS A 109 18.27 9.95 -7.37
N GLU A 110 18.73 9.46 -6.22
CA GLU A 110 19.98 9.91 -5.57
C GLU A 110 21.20 9.55 -6.41
N LEU A 111 21.33 8.28 -6.83
CA LEU A 111 22.39 7.81 -7.72
C LEU A 111 22.48 8.63 -9.01
N PHE A 112 21.34 8.94 -9.61
CA PHE A 112 21.30 9.77 -10.81
C PHE A 112 21.84 11.18 -10.57
N LYS A 113 21.60 11.77 -9.40
CA LYS A 113 22.12 13.10 -9.03
C LYS A 113 23.61 13.07 -8.71
N GLU A 114 24.06 12.03 -7.99
CA GLU A 114 25.48 11.79 -7.69
C GLU A 114 26.34 11.75 -8.97
N ASN A 115 25.78 11.28 -10.08
CA ASN A 115 26.45 11.24 -11.38
C ASN A 115 26.66 12.61 -12.05
N GLU A 116 26.06 13.69 -11.53
CA GLU A 116 26.10 15.07 -12.05
C GLU A 116 26.18 15.17 -13.58
N PRO A 117 25.10 14.81 -14.31
CA PRO A 117 25.13 14.86 -15.77
C PRO A 117 25.27 16.32 -16.25
N SER A 118 26.31 16.59 -17.04
CA SER A 118 26.60 17.91 -17.60
C SER A 118 25.59 18.33 -18.67
N PHE A 119 25.15 17.37 -19.48
CA PHE A 119 24.06 17.49 -20.44
C PHE A 119 23.17 16.26 -20.38
N VAL A 120 21.91 16.44 -20.72
CA VAL A 120 20.91 15.38 -20.77
C VAL A 120 20.07 15.59 -22.03
N CYS A 121 19.91 14.55 -22.84
CA CYS A 121 18.92 14.53 -23.91
C CYS A 121 17.65 13.86 -23.39
N VAL A 122 16.49 14.48 -23.59
CA VAL A 122 15.19 13.94 -23.15
C VAL A 122 14.45 13.41 -24.37
N HIS A 123 14.03 12.16 -24.29
CA HIS A 123 13.27 11.46 -25.31
C HIS A 123 11.93 11.03 -24.72
N TRP A 124 10.82 11.32 -25.41
CA TRP A 124 9.51 10.81 -25.01
C TRP A 124 8.67 10.43 -26.24
N ASP A 125 7.93 9.33 -26.12
CA ASP A 125 7.03 8.85 -27.18
C ASP A 125 5.82 8.16 -26.54
N GLY A 126 4.63 8.51 -27.00
CA GLY A 126 3.37 8.03 -26.41
C GLY A 126 3.11 6.56 -26.72
N LYS A 127 2.58 5.81 -25.75
CA LYS A 127 2.18 4.41 -25.93
C LYS A 127 0.85 4.13 -25.24
N LEU A 128 -0.07 3.52 -25.97
CA LEU A 128 -1.33 3.04 -25.40
C LEU A 128 -1.09 1.79 -24.54
N LEU A 129 -1.49 1.85 -23.27
CA LEU A 129 -1.39 0.78 -22.29
C LEU A 129 -2.78 0.36 -21.80
N PRO A 130 -3.01 -0.93 -21.51
CA PRO A 130 -4.27 -1.37 -20.91
C PRO A 130 -4.45 -0.78 -19.51
N ALA A 131 -5.65 -0.28 -19.21
CA ALA A 131 -6.01 0.18 -17.88
C ALA A 131 -6.10 -1.01 -16.90
N LEU A 132 -5.61 -0.84 -15.67
CA LEU A 132 -5.57 -1.93 -14.67
C LEU A 132 -6.95 -2.43 -14.22
N ASN A 133 -8.01 -1.62 -14.37
CA ASN A 133 -9.31 -1.86 -13.71
C ASN A 133 -10.53 -1.76 -14.63
N VAL A 134 -10.35 -1.48 -15.93
CA VAL A 134 -11.45 -1.35 -16.89
C VAL A 134 -11.08 -2.15 -18.12
N ARG A 135 -11.89 -3.18 -18.44
CA ARG A 135 -11.71 -3.96 -19.66
C ARG A 135 -11.84 -3.03 -20.87
N ASP A 136 -10.96 -3.21 -21.85
CA ASP A 136 -10.93 -2.49 -23.13
C ASP A 136 -10.62 -0.99 -23.07
N LEU A 137 -10.43 -0.41 -21.87
CA LEU A 137 -9.94 0.95 -21.74
C LEU A 137 -8.42 0.97 -21.94
N LYS A 138 -7.98 1.72 -22.95
CA LYS A 138 -6.56 2.03 -23.16
C LYS A 138 -6.28 3.43 -22.63
N ILE A 139 -5.28 3.53 -21.77
CA ILE A 139 -4.77 4.79 -21.25
C ILE A 139 -3.45 5.06 -21.96
N GLU A 140 -3.25 6.29 -22.42
CA GLU A 140 -1.96 6.67 -22.97
C GLU A 140 -0.95 6.85 -21.83
N GLY A 141 0.13 6.09 -21.89
CA GLY A 141 1.32 6.29 -21.07
C GLY A 141 2.39 6.99 -21.90
N LEU A 142 3.11 7.92 -21.31
CA LEU A 142 4.20 8.65 -21.97
C LEU A 142 5.54 8.26 -21.34
N PRO A 143 6.22 7.20 -21.82
CA PRO A 143 7.60 6.94 -21.46
C PRO A 143 8.49 8.17 -21.66
N ILE A 144 9.16 8.60 -20.60
CA ILE A 144 10.14 9.69 -20.63
C ILE A 144 11.49 9.10 -20.27
N ILE A 145 12.38 9.08 -21.24
CA ILE A 145 13.73 8.52 -21.15
C ILE A 145 14.71 9.67 -21.26
N VAL A 146 15.79 9.59 -20.51
CA VAL A 146 16.92 10.49 -20.69
C VAL A 146 18.17 9.73 -21.06
N THR A 147 18.95 10.34 -21.95
CA THR A 147 20.25 9.83 -22.35
C THR A 147 21.33 10.81 -21.85
N TYR A 148 22.31 10.30 -21.11
CA TYR A 148 23.44 11.05 -20.58
C TYR A 148 24.66 10.14 -20.53
N LYS A 149 25.86 10.63 -20.90
CA LYS A 149 27.11 9.84 -20.85
C LYS A 149 26.98 8.43 -21.50
N ASP A 150 26.26 8.34 -22.62
CA ASP A 150 25.94 7.08 -23.32
C ASP A 150 25.11 6.05 -22.51
N GLU A 151 24.52 6.47 -21.39
CA GLU A 151 23.55 5.70 -20.60
C GLU A 151 22.13 6.19 -20.84
N GLU A 152 21.19 5.25 -20.93
CA GLU A 152 19.76 5.55 -20.96
C GLU A 152 19.10 5.33 -19.59
N LYS A 153 18.23 6.23 -19.19
CA LYS A 153 17.46 6.14 -17.96
C LYS A 153 15.99 6.48 -18.18
N LEU A 154 15.11 5.53 -17.89
CA LEU A 154 13.68 5.80 -17.78
C LEU A 154 13.41 6.61 -16.51
N LEU A 155 12.88 7.82 -16.67
CA LEU A 155 12.47 8.69 -15.57
C LEU A 155 11.06 8.38 -15.06
N GLY A 156 10.18 7.94 -15.96
CA GLY A 156 8.81 7.59 -15.63
C GLY A 156 7.95 7.30 -16.85
N VAL A 157 6.73 6.86 -16.59
CA VAL A 157 5.68 6.64 -17.58
C VAL A 157 4.38 7.29 -17.08
N PRO A 158 4.31 8.64 -17.02
CA PRO A 158 3.07 9.33 -16.66
C PRO A 158 1.91 8.89 -17.55
N LYS A 159 0.74 8.74 -16.93
CA LYS A 159 -0.51 8.53 -17.65
C LYS A 159 -1.03 9.89 -18.11
N LEU A 160 -1.45 9.97 -19.36
CA LEU A 160 -2.04 11.17 -19.94
C LEU A 160 -3.56 11.02 -20.01
N GLU A 161 -4.27 12.12 -19.78
CA GLU A 161 -5.72 12.19 -20.02
C GLU A 161 -6.04 12.26 -21.52
N ASN A 162 -5.16 12.90 -22.29
CA ASN A 162 -5.24 13.02 -23.74
C ASN A 162 -3.85 13.16 -24.38
N SER A 163 -3.76 12.91 -25.68
CA SER A 163 -2.52 12.96 -26.46
C SER A 163 -2.10 14.35 -26.89
N SER A 164 -2.67 15.42 -26.33
CA SER A 164 -2.33 16.78 -26.77
C SER A 164 -0.88 17.11 -26.45
N GLY A 165 -0.22 17.87 -27.33
CA GLY A 165 1.17 18.29 -27.11
C GLY A 165 1.35 19.08 -25.80
N LYS A 166 0.31 19.82 -25.36
CA LYS A 166 0.32 20.54 -24.08
C LYS A 166 0.38 19.57 -22.89
N GLU A 167 -0.45 18.54 -22.90
CA GLU A 167 -0.49 17.54 -21.83
C GLU A 167 0.82 16.75 -21.77
N GLN A 168 1.35 16.38 -22.94
CA GLN A 168 2.65 15.73 -23.04
C GLN A 168 3.78 16.62 -22.50
N ALA A 169 3.84 17.89 -22.91
CA ALA A 169 4.86 18.84 -22.43
C ALA A 169 4.78 19.06 -20.91
N MET A 170 3.57 19.15 -20.36
CA MET A 170 3.35 19.27 -18.92
C MET A 170 3.81 18.02 -18.16
N ALA A 171 3.50 16.83 -18.68
CA ALA A 171 3.95 15.57 -18.10
C ALA A 171 5.48 15.45 -18.11
N VAL A 172 6.13 15.82 -19.22
CA VAL A 172 7.60 15.86 -19.32
C VAL A 172 8.18 16.83 -18.29
N TRP A 173 7.66 18.05 -18.22
CA TRP A 173 8.12 19.05 -17.25
C TRP A 173 8.01 18.59 -15.80
N ASN A 174 6.86 18.00 -15.42
CA ASN A 174 6.64 17.50 -14.07
C ASN A 174 7.62 16.39 -13.69
N VAL A 175 7.91 15.46 -14.61
CA VAL A 175 8.90 14.40 -14.40
C VAL A 175 10.30 14.99 -14.27
N LEU A 176 10.73 15.89 -15.14
CA LEU A 176 12.04 16.53 -15.05
C LEU A 176 12.22 17.30 -13.73
N LYS A 177 11.16 17.98 -13.26
CA LYS A 177 11.13 18.69 -11.99
C LYS A 177 11.25 17.74 -10.79
N ASP A 178 10.52 16.62 -10.78
CA ASP A 178 10.60 15.59 -9.72
C ASP A 178 12.03 15.00 -9.61
N TRP A 179 12.67 14.78 -10.75
CA TRP A 179 14.06 14.32 -10.82
C TRP A 179 15.10 15.42 -10.52
N LYS A 180 14.65 16.67 -10.33
CA LYS A 180 15.48 17.88 -10.12
C LYS A 180 16.51 18.11 -11.24
N ILE A 181 16.14 17.77 -12.47
CA ILE A 181 16.98 18.01 -13.65
C ILE A 181 16.91 19.50 -13.97
N LYS A 182 18.06 20.18 -13.96
CA LYS A 182 18.15 21.59 -14.33
C LYS A 182 18.17 21.70 -15.85
N LEU A 183 17.17 22.34 -16.42
CA LEU A 183 17.15 22.69 -17.83
C LEU A 183 18.07 23.90 -18.06
N LYS A 184 19.29 23.64 -18.52
CA LYS A 184 20.12 24.66 -19.15
C LYS A 184 19.91 24.51 -20.65
N PHE A 185 19.07 25.38 -21.24
CA PHE A 185 18.74 25.49 -22.68
C PHE A 185 19.24 24.31 -23.53
N SER A 186 18.51 23.20 -23.54
CA SER A 186 18.85 22.03 -24.35
C SER A 186 17.64 21.58 -25.16
N VAL A 187 17.92 21.27 -26.42
CA VAL A 187 16.99 20.87 -27.47
C VAL A 187 16.14 19.69 -26.99
N LEU A 188 14.84 19.93 -26.80
CA LEU A 188 13.84 18.89 -26.58
C LEU A 188 13.47 18.29 -27.93
N THR A 189 13.97 17.09 -28.23
CA THR A 189 13.68 16.40 -29.49
C THR A 189 12.53 15.40 -29.31
N GLN A 190 11.38 15.69 -29.93
CA GLN A 190 10.39 14.65 -30.18
C GLN A 190 10.96 13.67 -31.21
N LEU A 191 10.97 12.37 -30.92
CA LEU A 191 11.32 11.35 -31.92
C LEU A 191 10.13 11.19 -32.90
N VAL A 192 9.93 12.16 -33.79
CA VAL A 192 9.00 11.99 -34.91
C VAL A 192 9.71 11.07 -35.92
N ARG A 193 9.14 9.90 -36.16
CA ARG A 193 9.68 8.84 -37.04
C ARG A 193 9.73 9.21 -38.53
N THR A 194 9.75 10.50 -38.87
CA THR A 194 9.83 11.07 -40.21
C THR A 194 10.70 12.33 -40.18
N ARG A 195 12.03 12.18 -40.33
CA ARG A 195 13.04 13.16 -40.83
C ARG A 195 12.93 14.66 -40.44
N VAL A 196 12.19 15.02 -39.40
CA VAL A 196 12.09 16.40 -38.90
C VAL A 196 12.34 16.33 -37.40
N VAL A 197 13.52 16.76 -36.98
CA VAL A 197 13.80 17.05 -35.58
C VAL A 197 12.95 18.28 -35.23
N SER A 198 11.73 18.06 -34.75
CA SER A 198 10.93 19.13 -34.17
C SER A 198 11.52 19.47 -32.80
N THR A 199 12.44 20.43 -32.80
CA THR A 199 12.90 21.12 -31.59
C THR A 199 11.73 21.94 -31.05
N VAL A 200 11.09 21.49 -29.97
CA VAL A 200 10.11 22.32 -29.26
C VAL A 200 10.88 23.18 -28.26
N LEU A 201 11.08 24.46 -28.59
CA LEU A 201 11.54 25.44 -27.60
C LEU A 201 10.34 25.75 -26.69
N LEU A 202 10.32 25.15 -25.51
CA LEU A 202 9.36 25.55 -24.47
C LEU A 202 9.76 26.94 -23.97
N HIS A 203 9.12 27.98 -24.51
CA HIS A 203 9.10 29.28 -23.86
C HIS A 203 8.02 29.25 -22.78
N PHE A 204 8.42 29.50 -21.54
CA PHE A 204 7.53 29.81 -20.42
C PHE A 204 7.82 31.23 -19.96
#